data_AF-A0A9P7JRK3-F1
#
_entry.id   AF-A0A9P7JRK3-F1
#
_cell.length_a   1.000
_cell.length_b   1.000
_cell.length_c   1.000
_cell.angle_alpha   90.00
_cell.angle_beta   90.00
_cell.angle_gamma   90.00
#
_symmetry.space_group_name_H-M   'P 1'
#
loop_
_entity.id
_entity.type
_entity.pdbx_description
1 polymer ?
#
loop_
_entity_poly.entity_id
_entity_poly.type
_entity_poly.pdbx_seq_one_letter_code
_entity_poly.pdbx_strand_id
1 'polypeptide(L)'
;MLAKTHQGKNRAQTIPELADELDIPHLSDLLRRFLFQQTHPDDPRDPSDIPLAECPLYLSKIAVFNSASSRFYAPSDLSGIGGMRTEHIRSCPSWRGGHSCNDCVFVNTDSSLPGMQGLEVARVRAFFSFQYWGEVYPCVVVRWFDKIGDAADEDTGMWMVRPGEGANNTAEYAIIHIDAIYRAAHLIPVYGTEFLPPELKFYHSYDAFRAYYVNKYADHHAFEIAF
;
A
#
# COMPACT_ATOMS: atom_id res chain seq x y z
N MET A 1 -5.73 11.74 0.10
CA MET A 1 -6.16 12.44 1.35
C MET A 1 -6.59 11.46 2.42
N LEU A 2 -6.22 11.66 3.68
CA LEU A 2 -6.71 10.86 4.81
C LEU A 2 -8.17 11.16 5.15
N ALA A 3 -8.86 10.21 5.80
CA ALA A 3 -10.20 10.46 6.33
C ALA A 3 -10.21 11.62 7.34
N LYS A 4 -11.33 12.37 7.41
CA LYS A 4 -11.45 13.53 8.32
C LYS A 4 -11.32 13.16 9.80
N THR A 5 -11.74 11.95 10.17
CA THR A 5 -11.76 11.50 11.57
C THR A 5 -10.68 10.46 11.79
N HIS A 6 -9.67 10.83 12.58
CA HIS A 6 -8.72 9.85 13.10
C HIS A 6 -9.42 8.96 14.13
N GLN A 7 -8.96 7.73 14.23
CA GLN A 7 -9.40 6.81 15.26
C GLN A 7 -8.69 7.20 16.55
N GLY A 8 -9.42 7.77 17.50
CA GLY A 8 -8.88 8.32 18.76
C GLY A 8 -8.32 7.24 19.71
N LYS A 9 -8.82 7.18 20.95
CA LYS A 9 -8.27 6.30 22.00
C LYS A 9 -8.27 4.78 21.71
N ASN A 10 -8.92 4.33 20.65
CA ASN A 10 -9.08 2.91 20.31
C ASN A 10 -8.03 2.39 19.32
N ARG A 11 -7.07 3.22 18.89
CA ARG A 11 -5.97 2.86 17.99
C ARG A 11 -4.64 3.38 18.56
N ALA A 12 -3.54 2.89 18.01
CA ALA A 12 -2.21 3.36 18.34
C ALA A 12 -2.06 4.89 18.26
N GLN A 13 -1.39 5.47 19.24
CA GLN A 13 -1.07 6.91 19.34
C GLN A 13 0.42 7.18 19.19
N THR A 14 1.25 6.13 19.17
CA THR A 14 2.68 6.21 18.94
C THR A 14 3.10 5.17 17.89
N ILE A 15 4.30 5.34 17.34
CA ILE A 15 4.84 4.39 16.36
C ILE A 15 5.11 3.01 16.98
N PRO A 16 5.68 2.89 18.20
CA PRO A 16 5.78 1.60 18.86
C PRO A 16 4.43 0.92 19.08
N GLU A 17 3.39 1.66 19.52
CA GLU A 17 2.04 1.09 19.65
C GLU A 17 1.49 0.61 18.29
N LEU A 18 1.77 1.33 17.20
CA LEU A 18 1.35 0.92 15.86
C LEU A 18 2.14 -0.29 15.36
N ALA A 19 3.42 -0.40 15.73
CA ALA A 19 4.27 -1.55 15.46
C ALA A 19 3.68 -2.81 16.10
N ASP A 20 3.28 -2.71 17.38
CA ASP A 20 2.65 -3.79 18.12
C ASP A 20 1.26 -4.14 17.54
N GLU A 21 0.45 -3.13 17.19
CA GLU A 21 -0.87 -3.32 16.60
C GLU A 21 -0.83 -4.06 15.25
N LEU A 22 0.22 -3.82 14.45
CA LEU A 22 0.38 -4.38 13.10
C LEU A 22 1.22 -5.66 13.05
N ASP A 23 1.88 -6.01 14.16
CA ASP A 23 2.92 -7.06 14.24
C ASP A 23 4.12 -6.77 13.30
N ILE A 24 4.62 -5.52 13.33
CA ILE A 24 5.74 -5.05 12.52
C ILE A 24 6.80 -4.41 13.44
N PRO A 25 7.71 -5.20 14.04
CA PRO A 25 8.60 -4.71 15.11
C PRO A 25 9.59 -3.62 14.65
N HIS A 26 9.94 -3.60 13.36
CA HIS A 26 10.88 -2.63 12.78
C HIS A 26 10.18 -1.38 12.20
N LEU A 27 8.91 -1.13 12.52
CA LEU A 27 8.16 0.02 11.98
C LEU A 27 8.80 1.37 12.35
N SER A 28 9.42 1.48 13.53
CA SER A 28 10.19 2.67 13.90
C SER A 28 11.33 2.94 12.93
N ASP A 29 12.05 1.91 12.50
CA ASP A 29 13.17 2.07 11.56
C ASP A 29 12.68 2.49 10.17
N LEU A 30 11.55 1.93 9.72
CA LEU A 30 10.87 2.35 8.49
C LEU A 30 10.50 3.83 8.52
N LEU A 31 9.97 4.31 9.65
CA LEU A 31 9.59 5.73 9.77
C LEU A 31 10.82 6.62 9.69
N ARG A 32 11.91 6.24 10.35
CA ARG A 32 13.15 7.03 10.39
C ARG A 32 13.76 7.15 9.00
N ARG A 33 13.80 6.06 8.23
CA ARG A 33 14.24 6.06 6.83
C ARG A 33 13.33 6.89 5.93
N PHE A 34 12.01 6.73 6.08
CA PHE A 34 11.02 7.57 5.38
C PHE A 34 11.27 9.06 5.65
N LEU A 35 11.41 9.45 6.91
CA LEU A 35 11.69 10.83 7.31
C LEU A 35 13.01 11.36 6.75
N PHE A 36 14.05 10.54 6.72
CA PHE A 36 15.31 10.89 6.08
C PHE A 36 15.09 11.25 4.60
N GLN A 37 14.40 10.40 3.83
CA GLN A 37 14.10 10.66 2.42
C GLN A 37 13.28 11.94 2.22
N GLN A 38 12.29 12.18 3.07
CA GLN A 38 11.47 13.39 2.99
C GLN A 38 12.26 14.67 3.29
N THR A 39 13.32 14.59 4.09
CA THR A 39 14.14 15.75 4.47
C THR A 39 15.37 15.95 3.58
N HIS A 40 15.75 14.92 2.83
CA HIS A 40 16.90 14.92 1.93
C HIS A 40 16.49 14.36 0.54
N PRO A 41 15.59 15.05 -0.18
CA PRO A 41 15.04 14.55 -1.44
C PRO A 41 16.09 14.40 -2.56
N ASP A 42 17.21 15.13 -2.47
CA ASP A 42 18.31 15.10 -3.45
C ASP A 42 19.38 14.05 -3.10
N ASP A 43 19.22 13.26 -2.03
CA ASP A 43 20.15 12.20 -1.67
C ASP A 43 19.98 11.00 -2.63
N PRO A 44 21.03 10.58 -3.36
CA PRO A 44 20.91 9.54 -4.37
C PRO A 44 20.95 8.12 -3.81
N ARG A 45 21.16 7.95 -2.49
CA ARG A 45 21.29 6.63 -1.85
C ARG A 45 19.93 5.96 -1.75
N ASP A 46 19.92 4.64 -1.88
CA ASP A 46 18.74 3.85 -1.58
C ASP A 46 18.40 3.96 -0.07
N PRO A 47 17.13 4.18 0.32
CA PRO A 47 16.73 4.28 1.72
C PRO A 47 17.12 3.08 2.59
N SER A 48 17.20 1.88 2.02
CA SER A 48 17.60 0.67 2.76
C SER A 48 19.08 0.70 3.17
N ASP A 49 19.93 1.38 2.40
CA ASP A 49 21.37 1.52 2.62
C ASP A 49 21.72 2.60 3.64
N ILE A 50 20.76 3.47 3.99
CA ILE A 50 21.00 4.58 4.92
C ILE A 50 21.14 4.03 6.35
N PRO A 51 22.29 4.25 7.01
CA PRO A 51 22.48 3.81 8.39
C PRO A 51 21.47 4.48 9.31
N LEU A 52 20.84 3.70 10.18
CA LEU A 52 19.85 4.24 11.13
C LEU A 52 20.44 5.32 12.03
N ALA A 53 21.76 5.35 12.27
CA ALA A 53 22.39 6.43 13.03
C ALA A 53 22.28 7.81 12.36
N GLU A 54 22.16 7.86 11.03
CA GLU A 54 21.98 9.10 10.25
C GLU A 54 20.50 9.53 10.19
N CYS A 55 19.57 8.61 10.44
CA CYS A 55 18.14 8.90 10.32
C CYS A 55 17.61 9.70 11.53
N PRO A 56 16.73 10.70 11.31
CA PRO A 56 16.12 11.47 12.39
C PRO A 56 15.30 10.56 13.32
N LEU A 57 15.20 10.93 14.59
CA LEU A 57 14.36 10.25 15.57
C LEU A 57 12.97 10.88 15.60
N TYR A 58 11.94 10.05 15.75
CA TYR A 58 10.57 10.48 15.96
C TYR A 58 9.96 9.72 17.13
N LEU A 59 9.64 10.44 18.21
CA LEU A 59 9.09 9.88 19.45
C LEU A 59 7.75 10.53 19.86
N SER A 60 7.18 11.33 18.96
CA SER A 60 5.95 12.08 19.21
C SER A 60 4.70 11.28 18.83
N LYS A 61 3.53 11.88 19.06
CA LYS A 61 2.23 11.24 18.79
C LYS A 61 1.90 11.19 17.30
N ILE A 62 1.24 10.11 16.91
CA ILE A 62 0.65 9.92 15.59
C ILE A 62 -0.88 9.96 15.68
N ALA A 63 -1.52 10.18 14.54
CA ALA A 63 -2.96 9.99 14.36
C ALA A 63 -3.19 8.85 13.37
N VAL A 64 -3.97 7.83 13.72
CA VAL A 64 -4.24 6.67 12.86
C VAL A 64 -5.63 6.77 12.22
N PHE A 65 -5.77 6.33 10.97
CA PHE A 65 -6.98 6.43 10.17
C PHE A 65 -7.37 5.07 9.57
N ASN A 66 -8.67 4.82 9.41
CA ASN A 66 -9.19 3.58 8.82
C ASN A 66 -9.29 3.62 7.30
N SER A 67 -9.10 4.79 6.68
CA SER A 67 -9.23 4.95 5.25
C SER A 67 -8.57 6.23 4.75
N ALA A 68 -8.22 6.23 3.47
CA ALA A 68 -7.84 7.40 2.70
C ALA A 68 -8.64 7.44 1.40
N SER A 69 -8.77 8.61 0.79
CA SER A 69 -9.31 8.77 -0.55
C SER A 69 -8.20 9.07 -1.54
N SER A 70 -8.17 8.36 -2.68
CA SER A 70 -7.36 8.74 -3.84
C SER A 70 -8.23 9.42 -4.89
N ARG A 71 -7.67 10.42 -5.58
CA ARG A 71 -8.31 11.11 -6.71
C ARG A 71 -7.46 10.94 -7.94
N PHE A 72 -8.04 10.41 -9.01
CA PHE A 72 -7.34 10.16 -10.26
C PHE A 72 -8.15 10.62 -11.45
N TYR A 73 -7.44 10.88 -12.55
CA TYR A 73 -8.03 11.25 -13.81
C TYR A 73 -8.61 9.99 -14.47
N ALA A 74 -9.89 10.06 -14.81
CA ALA A 74 -10.68 8.94 -15.27
C ALA A 74 -11.78 9.47 -16.21
N PRO A 75 -11.38 9.91 -17.41
CA PRO A 75 -12.31 10.42 -18.40
C PRO A 75 -13.28 9.30 -18.77
N SER A 76 -14.57 9.61 -18.74
CA SER A 76 -15.62 8.68 -19.14
C SER A 76 -16.79 9.50 -19.66
N ASP A 77 -17.68 8.90 -20.46
CA ASP A 77 -18.86 9.62 -20.98
C ASP A 77 -19.69 10.26 -19.87
N LEU A 78 -19.77 9.62 -18.70
CA LEU A 78 -20.47 10.13 -17.52
C LEU A 78 -19.74 11.28 -16.81
N SER A 79 -18.41 11.37 -16.94
CA SER A 79 -17.58 12.36 -16.24
C SER A 79 -17.00 13.44 -17.16
N GLY A 80 -17.22 13.32 -18.48
CA GLY A 80 -16.68 14.20 -19.50
C GLY A 80 -15.15 14.14 -19.62
N ILE A 81 -14.60 14.97 -20.51
CA ILE A 81 -13.17 15.11 -20.79
C ILE A 81 -12.33 15.67 -19.61
N GLY A 82 -12.98 16.09 -18.52
CA GLY A 82 -12.33 16.56 -17.30
C GLY A 82 -12.58 15.65 -16.09
N GLY A 83 -13.06 14.42 -16.33
CA GLY A 83 -13.58 13.54 -15.29
C GLY A 83 -12.54 13.12 -14.25
N MET A 84 -12.65 13.68 -13.05
CA MET A 84 -11.90 13.22 -11.87
C MET A 84 -12.75 12.24 -11.08
N ARG A 85 -12.21 11.04 -10.79
CA ARG A 85 -12.84 10.07 -9.90
C ARG A 85 -12.19 10.09 -8.53
N THR A 86 -12.97 9.70 -7.52
CA THR A 86 -12.50 9.58 -6.14
C THR A 86 -12.82 8.19 -5.62
N GLU A 87 -11.80 7.46 -5.20
CA GLU A 87 -11.92 6.14 -4.57
C GLU A 87 -11.58 6.22 -3.09
N HIS A 88 -12.24 5.37 -2.29
CA HIS A 88 -11.94 5.23 -0.86
C HIS A 88 -11.22 3.90 -0.63
N ILE A 89 -10.00 3.99 -0.13
CA ILE A 89 -9.11 2.87 0.19
C ILE A 89 -9.17 2.64 1.70
N ARG A 90 -9.34 1.39 2.10
CA ARG A 90 -9.58 0.99 3.50
C ARG A 90 -8.40 0.27 4.11
N SER A 91 -8.23 0.51 5.40
CA SER A 91 -7.33 -0.16 6.32
C SER A 91 -8.00 -0.23 7.68
N CYS A 92 -9.02 -1.09 7.78
CA CYS A 92 -9.88 -1.16 8.94
C CYS A 92 -9.63 -2.46 9.71
N PRO A 93 -9.11 -2.43 10.95
CA PRO A 93 -8.85 -3.64 11.74
C PRO A 93 -10.11 -4.45 12.07
N SER A 94 -11.28 -3.81 12.20
CA SER A 94 -12.56 -4.48 12.37
C SER A 94 -13.60 -3.92 11.42
N TRP A 95 -13.83 -4.63 10.32
CA TRP A 95 -14.83 -4.22 9.33
C TRP A 95 -16.19 -4.83 9.65
N ARG A 96 -17.19 -3.98 9.88
CA ARG A 96 -18.58 -4.38 10.25
C ARG A 96 -18.64 -5.34 11.46
N GLY A 97 -17.74 -5.16 12.43
CA GLY A 97 -17.63 -6.03 13.61
C GLY A 97 -16.95 -7.38 13.34
N GLY A 98 -16.41 -7.57 12.13
CA GLY A 98 -15.68 -8.77 11.73
C GLY A 98 -14.17 -8.54 11.66
N HIS A 99 -13.52 -9.29 10.78
CA HIS A 99 -12.07 -9.26 10.53
C HIS A 99 -11.61 -7.98 9.82
N SER A 100 -10.29 -7.80 9.76
CA SER A 100 -9.67 -6.67 9.11
C SER A 100 -9.98 -6.62 7.61
N CYS A 101 -10.22 -5.40 7.10
CA CYS A 101 -10.36 -5.12 5.68
C CYS A 101 -9.25 -4.15 5.26
N ASN A 102 -8.30 -4.69 4.51
CA ASN A 102 -7.08 -4.04 4.07
C ASN A 102 -7.01 -4.15 2.54
N ASP A 103 -7.27 -3.02 1.87
CA ASP A 103 -7.32 -2.96 0.41
C ASP A 103 -5.91 -3.02 -0.19
N CYS A 104 -5.81 -3.50 -1.43
CA CYS A 104 -4.60 -3.39 -2.23
C CYS A 104 -4.64 -2.09 -3.04
N VAL A 105 -3.47 -1.57 -3.39
CA VAL A 105 -3.30 -0.30 -4.09
C VAL A 105 -2.24 -0.40 -5.17
N PHE A 106 -2.42 0.39 -6.23
CA PHE A 106 -1.34 0.75 -7.14
C PHE A 106 -0.55 1.91 -6.52
N VAL A 107 0.76 1.76 -6.47
CA VAL A 107 1.69 2.81 -6.04
C VAL A 107 2.48 3.28 -7.26
N ASN A 108 2.51 4.60 -7.46
CA ASN A 108 3.30 5.21 -8.53
C ASN A 108 4.76 5.33 -8.08
N THR A 109 5.65 4.61 -8.77
CA THR A 109 7.09 4.61 -8.51
C THR A 109 7.87 5.32 -9.60
N ASP A 110 7.39 5.30 -10.85
CA ASP A 110 7.96 6.06 -11.95
C ASP A 110 6.88 6.56 -12.92
N SER A 111 6.56 7.86 -12.82
CA SER A 111 5.56 8.50 -13.69
C SER A 111 5.95 8.61 -15.16
N SER A 112 7.22 8.36 -15.50
CA SER A 112 7.71 8.39 -16.89
C SER A 112 7.45 7.09 -17.64
N LEU A 113 7.19 6.00 -16.91
CA LEU A 113 6.94 4.68 -17.47
C LEU A 113 5.43 4.41 -17.59
N PRO A 114 4.98 3.78 -18.69
CA PRO A 114 3.58 3.46 -18.87
C PRO A 114 3.17 2.24 -18.05
N GLY A 115 1.88 2.18 -17.72
CA GLY A 115 1.26 0.98 -17.20
C GLY A 115 1.91 0.44 -15.91
N MET A 116 1.96 -0.88 -15.81
CA MET A 116 2.62 -1.58 -14.68
C MET A 116 4.15 -1.44 -14.63
N GLN A 117 4.78 -0.85 -15.64
CA GLN A 117 6.23 -0.59 -15.58
C GLN A 117 6.55 0.55 -14.62
N GLY A 118 5.69 1.57 -14.57
CA GLY A 118 5.80 2.70 -13.63
C GLY A 118 5.06 2.52 -12.30
N LEU A 119 4.45 1.34 -12.10
CA LEU A 119 3.63 1.04 -10.95
C LEU A 119 4.12 -0.19 -10.19
N GLU A 120 3.88 -0.16 -8.89
CA GLU A 120 3.99 -1.28 -7.98
C GLU A 120 2.66 -1.56 -7.30
N VAL A 121 2.54 -2.75 -6.70
CA VAL A 121 1.32 -3.19 -6.01
C VAL A 121 1.65 -3.38 -4.55
N ALA A 122 0.80 -2.85 -3.67
CA ALA A 122 0.97 -3.01 -2.24
C ALA A 122 -0.37 -3.26 -1.53
N ARG A 123 -0.33 -3.96 -0.39
CA ARG A 123 -1.48 -4.06 0.53
C ARG A 123 -1.34 -3.04 1.63
N VAL A 124 -2.38 -2.25 1.86
CA VAL A 124 -2.40 -1.27 2.94
C VAL A 124 -2.51 -1.95 4.30
N ARG A 125 -1.67 -1.57 5.25
CA ARG A 125 -1.67 -2.09 6.63
C ARG A 125 -2.19 -1.08 7.64
N ALA A 126 -1.86 0.21 7.48
CA ALA A 126 -2.41 1.30 8.26
C ALA A 126 -2.25 2.63 7.53
N PHE A 127 -3.21 3.54 7.71
CA PHE A 127 -3.03 4.95 7.41
C PHE A 127 -2.73 5.70 8.70
N PHE A 128 -1.75 6.60 8.68
CA PHE A 128 -1.46 7.45 9.83
C PHE A 128 -0.92 8.81 9.39
N SER A 129 -0.87 9.77 10.30
CA SER A 129 -0.16 11.02 10.08
C SER A 129 0.59 11.43 11.33
N PHE A 130 1.62 12.24 11.13
CA PHE A 130 2.43 12.76 12.22
C PHE A 130 2.95 14.15 11.86
N GLN A 131 3.30 14.95 12.87
CA GLN A 131 3.85 16.28 12.66
C GLN A 131 5.36 16.28 12.93
N TYR A 132 6.14 16.79 11.99
CA TYR A 132 7.59 16.94 12.13
C TYR A 132 8.01 18.32 11.61
N TRP A 133 8.70 19.09 12.45
CA TRP A 133 9.19 20.45 12.13
C TRP A 133 8.11 21.42 11.60
N GLY A 134 6.89 21.30 12.13
CA GLY A 134 5.76 22.15 11.72
C GLY A 134 4.92 21.56 10.59
N GLU A 135 5.45 20.62 9.81
CA GLU A 135 4.78 19.99 8.68
C GLU A 135 4.04 18.71 9.09
N VAL A 136 2.89 18.46 8.46
CA VAL A 136 2.11 17.23 8.68
C VAL A 136 2.40 16.26 7.54
N TYR A 137 2.88 15.07 7.90
CA TYR A 137 3.18 13.99 6.97
C TYR A 137 2.05 12.95 7.00
N PRO A 138 1.18 12.91 5.98
CA PRO A 138 0.23 11.83 5.81
C PRO A 138 0.91 10.60 5.18
N CYS A 139 0.85 9.49 5.89
CA CYS A 139 1.59 8.28 5.57
C CYS A 139 0.70 7.05 5.51
N VAL A 140 1.22 6.03 4.87
CA VAL A 140 0.63 4.70 4.82
C VAL A 140 1.72 3.66 5.07
N VAL A 141 1.41 2.69 5.92
CA VAL A 141 2.20 1.46 6.07
C VAL A 141 1.69 0.49 5.03
N VAL A 142 2.56 -0.03 4.18
CA VAL A 142 2.22 -0.98 3.13
C VAL A 142 3.05 -2.25 3.24
N ARG A 143 2.49 -3.36 2.77
CA ARG A 143 3.21 -4.59 2.46
C ARG A 143 3.33 -4.71 0.95
N TRP A 144 4.53 -4.87 0.41
CA TRP A 144 4.75 -4.93 -1.02
C TRP A 144 4.36 -6.26 -1.64
N PHE A 145 4.12 -6.23 -2.95
CA PHE A 145 4.09 -7.41 -3.81
C PHE A 145 5.14 -7.25 -4.92
N ASP A 146 5.95 -8.29 -5.14
CA ASP A 146 6.91 -8.35 -6.22
C ASP A 146 6.22 -8.73 -7.53
N LYS A 147 6.59 -8.08 -8.63
CA LYS A 147 6.21 -8.52 -9.99
C LYS A 147 6.88 -9.87 -10.29
N ILE A 148 6.13 -10.78 -10.89
CA ILE A 148 6.63 -12.06 -11.39
C ILE A 148 6.89 -11.92 -12.88
N GLY A 149 8.18 -11.85 -13.25
CA GLY A 149 8.60 -11.59 -14.62
C GLY A 149 8.52 -10.11 -15.02
N ASP A 150 8.96 -9.84 -16.25
CA ASP A 150 9.11 -8.47 -16.77
C ASP A 150 7.96 -8.04 -17.69
N ALA A 151 6.94 -8.88 -17.84
CA ALA A 151 5.78 -8.65 -18.71
C ALA A 151 4.52 -9.29 -18.14
N ALA A 152 3.37 -8.91 -18.70
CA ALA A 152 2.11 -9.58 -18.42
C ALA A 152 2.12 -11.04 -18.90
N ASP A 153 1.39 -11.90 -18.20
CA ASP A 153 1.19 -13.30 -18.57
C ASP A 153 0.54 -13.41 -19.97
N GLU A 154 1.08 -14.29 -20.81
CA GLU A 154 0.70 -14.38 -22.23
C GLU A 154 -0.75 -14.85 -22.43
N ASP A 155 -1.24 -15.73 -21.55
CA ASP A 155 -2.58 -16.32 -21.67
C ASP A 155 -3.67 -15.37 -21.17
N THR A 156 -3.42 -14.66 -20.07
CA THR A 156 -4.40 -13.80 -19.42
C THR A 156 -4.25 -12.32 -19.77
N GLY A 157 -3.07 -11.92 -20.23
CA GLY A 157 -2.68 -10.52 -20.39
C GLY A 157 -2.58 -9.76 -19.06
N MET A 158 -2.61 -10.42 -17.90
CA MET A 158 -2.53 -9.79 -16.59
C MET A 158 -1.11 -9.88 -16.02
N TRP A 159 -0.66 -8.84 -15.33
CA TRP A 159 0.57 -8.92 -14.56
C TRP A 159 0.40 -9.87 -13.38
N MET A 160 1.42 -10.66 -13.11
CA MET A 160 1.45 -11.53 -11.93
C MET A 160 2.30 -10.88 -10.84
N VAL A 161 1.84 -10.99 -9.61
CA VAL A 161 2.56 -10.51 -8.43
C VAL A 161 2.55 -11.55 -7.31
N ARG A 162 3.58 -11.58 -6.48
CA ARG A 162 3.65 -12.41 -5.26
C ARG A 162 3.92 -11.53 -4.04
N PRO A 163 3.56 -11.95 -2.82
CA PRO A 163 3.93 -11.18 -1.63
C PRO A 163 5.44 -10.92 -1.60
N GLY A 164 5.84 -9.66 -1.39
CA GLY A 164 7.24 -9.26 -1.37
C GLY A 164 7.99 -9.89 -0.20
N GLU A 165 9.20 -10.37 -0.49
CA GLU A 165 10.09 -11.02 0.47
C GLU A 165 11.27 -10.09 0.78
N GLY A 166 11.26 -9.51 1.97
CA GLY A 166 12.38 -8.75 2.51
C GLY A 166 13.52 -9.66 3.02
N ALA A 167 14.48 -9.06 3.71
CA ALA A 167 15.62 -9.79 4.29
C ALA A 167 15.16 -10.97 5.17
N ASN A 168 15.83 -12.12 5.04
CA ASN A 168 15.52 -13.35 5.79
C ASN A 168 14.11 -13.91 5.56
N ASN A 169 13.53 -13.70 4.37
CA ASN A 169 12.22 -14.25 4.01
C ASN A 169 11.06 -13.69 4.86
N THR A 170 11.23 -12.46 5.37
CA THR A 170 10.16 -11.74 6.08
C THR A 170 9.29 -10.97 5.09
N ALA A 171 8.05 -10.66 5.46
CA ALA A 171 7.23 -9.76 4.65
C ALA A 171 7.91 -8.39 4.48
N GLU A 172 7.93 -7.89 3.25
CA GLU A 172 8.51 -6.60 2.93
C GLU A 172 7.52 -5.45 3.24
N TYR A 173 7.88 -4.58 4.17
CA TYR A 173 7.06 -3.44 4.58
C TYR A 173 7.77 -2.12 4.31
N ALA A 174 6.98 -1.09 3.98
CA ALA A 174 7.47 0.28 3.88
C ALA A 174 6.47 1.27 4.44
N ILE A 175 6.97 2.46 4.79
CA ILE A 175 6.16 3.66 4.99
C ILE A 175 6.36 4.53 3.75
N ILE A 176 5.26 4.85 3.07
CA ILE A 176 5.25 5.75 1.93
C ILE A 176 4.31 6.93 2.19
N HIS A 177 4.52 8.02 1.47
CA HIS A 177 3.59 9.14 1.48
C HIS A 177 2.29 8.73 0.79
N ILE A 178 1.13 9.18 1.30
CA ILE A 178 -0.17 8.78 0.73
C ILE A 178 -0.34 9.20 -0.74
N ASP A 179 0.37 10.24 -1.18
CA ASP A 179 0.26 10.76 -2.55
C ASP A 179 0.95 9.85 -3.58
N ALA A 180 1.77 8.90 -3.12
CA ALA A 180 2.29 7.84 -3.99
C ALA A 180 1.20 6.82 -4.36
N ILE A 181 0.09 6.75 -3.60
CA ILE A 181 -1.01 5.86 -3.94
C ILE A 181 -1.77 6.42 -5.14
N TYR A 182 -1.74 5.68 -6.24
CA TYR A 182 -2.48 6.02 -7.43
C TYR A 182 -3.98 5.71 -7.26
N ARG A 183 -4.34 4.45 -6.97
CA ARG A 183 -5.73 4.03 -6.70
C ARG A 183 -5.80 2.63 -6.08
N ALA A 184 -7.00 2.11 -5.82
CA ALA A 184 -7.16 0.73 -5.36
C ALA A 184 -6.81 -0.29 -6.47
N ALA A 185 -6.13 -1.38 -6.09
CA ALA A 185 -5.82 -2.51 -6.95
C ALA A 185 -6.67 -3.72 -6.54
N HIS A 186 -7.12 -4.48 -7.53
CA HIS A 186 -7.84 -5.74 -7.31
C HIS A 186 -6.95 -6.90 -7.74
N LEU A 187 -6.73 -7.86 -6.83
CA LEU A 187 -5.89 -9.02 -7.11
C LEU A 187 -6.74 -10.30 -7.11
N ILE A 188 -6.52 -11.17 -8.09
CA ILE A 188 -7.14 -12.48 -8.19
C ILE A 188 -6.11 -13.54 -7.82
N PRO A 189 -6.38 -14.44 -6.85
CA PRO A 189 -5.47 -15.52 -6.54
C PRO A 189 -5.16 -16.42 -7.75
N VAL A 190 -3.89 -16.79 -7.90
CA VAL A 190 -3.48 -17.84 -8.84
C VAL A 190 -3.77 -19.19 -8.18
N TYR A 191 -4.74 -19.92 -8.72
CA TYR A 191 -5.14 -21.22 -8.19
C TYR A 191 -4.22 -22.32 -8.69
N GLY A 192 -3.80 -23.20 -7.78
CA GLY A 192 -3.08 -24.43 -8.12
C GLY A 192 -4.03 -25.58 -8.46
N THR A 193 -3.49 -26.80 -8.44
CA THR A 193 -4.26 -28.03 -8.65
C THR A 193 -4.90 -28.60 -7.39
N GLU A 194 -4.58 -28.03 -6.22
CA GLU A 194 -5.07 -28.47 -4.92
C GLU A 194 -6.45 -27.87 -4.61
N PHE A 195 -7.26 -28.61 -3.84
CA PHE A 195 -8.52 -28.11 -3.32
C PHE A 195 -8.28 -27.01 -2.28
N LEU A 196 -9.12 -25.97 -2.29
CA LEU A 196 -9.09 -24.97 -1.24
C LEU A 196 -9.56 -25.57 0.10
N PRO A 197 -8.87 -25.29 1.21
CA PRO A 197 -9.30 -25.72 2.53
C PRO A 197 -10.73 -25.20 2.83
N PRO A 198 -11.65 -26.03 3.36
CA PRO A 198 -13.00 -25.61 3.73
C PRO A 198 -13.04 -24.44 4.74
N GLU A 199 -11.96 -24.28 5.51
CA GLU A 199 -11.81 -23.25 6.52
C GLU A 199 -11.39 -21.90 5.92
N LEU A 200 -10.97 -21.87 4.65
CA LEU A 200 -10.56 -20.64 3.99
C LEU A 200 -11.73 -19.64 3.95
N LYS A 201 -11.47 -18.43 4.42
CA LYS A 201 -12.44 -17.32 4.51
C LYS A 201 -11.95 -16.16 3.65
N PHE A 202 -12.89 -15.28 3.29
CA PHE A 202 -12.61 -14.13 2.42
C PHE A 202 -11.49 -13.21 2.92
N TYR A 203 -11.24 -13.14 4.23
CA TYR A 203 -10.20 -12.28 4.81
C TYR A 203 -8.80 -12.90 4.76
N HIS A 204 -8.70 -14.20 4.45
CA HIS A 204 -7.42 -14.90 4.22
C HIS A 204 -6.94 -14.80 2.77
N SER A 205 -7.77 -14.27 1.86
CA SER A 205 -7.52 -14.33 0.41
C SER A 205 -6.20 -13.73 -0.05
N TYR A 206 -5.64 -12.73 0.65
CA TYR A 206 -4.35 -12.12 0.28
C TYR A 206 -3.15 -12.72 1.04
N ASP A 207 -3.38 -13.67 1.94
CA ASP A 207 -2.34 -14.31 2.75
C ASP A 207 -2.24 -15.83 2.45
N ALA A 208 -3.27 -16.43 1.86
CA ALA A 208 -3.35 -17.87 1.62
C ALA A 208 -2.70 -18.33 0.30
N PHE A 209 -2.44 -17.42 -0.65
CA PHE A 209 -1.94 -17.78 -1.98
C PHE A 209 -0.53 -17.23 -2.22
N ARG A 210 0.23 -17.97 -3.04
CA ARG A 210 1.63 -17.66 -3.37
C ARG A 210 1.77 -16.56 -4.42
N ALA A 211 0.78 -16.42 -5.30
CA ALA A 211 0.80 -15.46 -6.38
C ALA A 211 -0.63 -15.00 -6.72
N TYR A 212 -0.71 -13.85 -7.37
CA TYR A 212 -1.95 -13.19 -7.74
C TYR A 212 -1.82 -12.54 -9.11
N TYR A 213 -2.90 -12.56 -9.89
CA TYR A 213 -3.05 -11.71 -11.06
C TYR A 213 -3.54 -10.33 -10.65
N VAL A 214 -2.90 -9.29 -11.19
CA VAL A 214 -3.37 -7.92 -11.13
C VAL A 214 -4.53 -7.78 -12.09
N ASN A 215 -5.75 -7.67 -11.55
CA ASN A 215 -6.96 -7.67 -12.35
C ASN A 215 -7.18 -6.33 -13.06
N LYS A 216 -6.59 -6.19 -14.25
CA LYS A 216 -6.82 -5.05 -15.13
C LYS A 216 -8.23 -5.02 -15.72
N TYR A 217 -9.01 -6.10 -15.61
CA TYR A 217 -10.39 -6.17 -16.11
C TYR A 217 -11.44 -5.83 -15.04
N ALA A 218 -11.03 -5.41 -13.84
CA ALA A 218 -11.94 -5.06 -12.76
C ALA A 218 -12.84 -3.86 -13.12
N ASP A 219 -12.30 -2.90 -13.87
CA ASP A 219 -13.02 -1.78 -14.47
C ASP A 219 -12.23 -1.18 -15.63
N HIS A 220 -12.86 -0.27 -16.38
CA HIS A 220 -12.26 0.42 -17.52
C HIS A 220 -10.92 1.11 -17.20
N HIS A 221 -10.81 1.76 -16.05
CA HIS A 221 -9.59 2.50 -15.71
C HIS A 221 -8.50 1.55 -15.24
N ALA A 222 -8.84 0.43 -14.60
CA ALA A 222 -7.87 -0.59 -14.24
C ALA A 222 -7.22 -1.16 -15.50
N PHE A 223 -7.99 -1.26 -16.59
CA PHE A 223 -7.49 -1.72 -17.88
C PHE A 223 -6.49 -0.74 -18.48
N GLU A 224 -6.79 0.57 -18.44
CA GLU A 224 -5.87 1.61 -18.93
C GLU A 224 -4.59 1.71 -18.10
N ILE A 225 -4.68 1.51 -16.78
CA ILE A 225 -3.58 1.68 -15.83
C ILE A 225 -2.65 0.47 -15.79
N ALA A 226 -3.20 -0.73 -15.91
CA ALA A 226 -2.42 -1.97 -15.84
C ALA A 226 -2.24 -2.64 -17.22
N PHE A 227 -2.40 -1.87 -18.30
CA PHE A 227 -2.16 -2.31 -19.67
C PHE A 227 -0.71 -2.77 -19.88
#